data_AF-A0A2M9J134-F1
#
_entry.id   AF-A0A2M9J134-F1
#
_cell.length_a   1.000
_cell.length_b   1.000
_cell.length_c   1.000
_cell.angle_alpha   90.00
_cell.angle_beta   90.00
_cell.angle_gamma   90.00
#
_symmetry.space_group_name_H-M   'P 1'
#
loop_
_entity.id
_entity.type
_entity.pdbx_description
1 polymer ?
#
loop_
_entity_poly.entity_id
_entity_poly.type
_entity_poly.pdbx_seq_one_letter_code
_entity_poly.pdbx_strand_id
1 'polypeptide(L)'
;MPRMLDVSEDVRAEIGDEEAERLLAGENAPGSYDCTSCRTPGDSEQERTSTVLFVGEETAVLAFAHASCIPSQVVQVAEEQLQGAVRSITGEDPAAVGGSPEQAVLGITSGLVLIEGDLHPALVVEPTGPIARAGSGGSTDEFLPLLIEQGFAPVTDMGRLPAVLPGWSVLLAMGQLHAVLQPGTGGGSGSVSWWQAHQPLQVTEGWRAAANKSQRVLVFAAPVGMIGQQPREDLLRDALEKAAANGRLVAAAMPLAGT
;
A
#
# COMPACT_ATOMS: atom_id res chain seq x y z
N MET A 1 -26.41 11.35 17.32
CA MET A 1 -26.82 11.99 16.04
C MET A 1 -26.98 10.86 15.03
N PRO A 2 -27.92 10.93 14.07
CA PRO A 2 -28.07 9.88 13.06
C PRO A 2 -26.80 9.77 12.22
N ARG A 3 -26.29 8.54 12.04
CA ARG A 3 -25.10 8.26 11.24
C ARG A 3 -25.41 8.37 9.74
N MET A 4 -24.43 8.78 8.93
CA MET A 4 -24.60 8.94 7.49
C MET A 4 -24.25 7.64 6.72
N LEU A 5 -24.84 6.52 7.16
CA LEU A 5 -24.58 5.20 6.58
C LEU A 5 -25.51 4.89 5.41
N ASP A 6 -24.94 4.27 4.39
CA ASP A 6 -25.65 3.65 3.28
C ASP A 6 -25.57 2.12 3.43
N VAL A 7 -26.74 1.49 3.55
CA VAL A 7 -26.94 0.04 3.65
C VAL A 7 -27.83 -0.41 2.50
N SER A 8 -27.24 -1.11 1.54
CA SER A 8 -27.94 -1.63 0.36
C SER A 8 -28.88 -2.78 0.73
N GLU A 9 -29.86 -3.05 -0.15
CA GLU A 9 -30.81 -4.16 0.03
C GLU A 9 -30.09 -5.51 0.14
N ASP A 10 -29.02 -5.73 -0.62
CA ASP A 10 -28.23 -6.96 -0.56
C ASP A 10 -27.54 -7.13 0.81
N VAL A 11 -26.94 -6.06 1.34
CA VAL A 11 -26.30 -6.10 2.66
C VAL A 11 -27.34 -6.33 3.75
N ARG A 12 -28.50 -5.65 3.66
CA ARG A 12 -29.64 -5.81 4.57
C ARG A 12 -30.20 -7.23 4.54
N ALA A 13 -30.29 -7.85 3.36
CA ALA A 13 -30.77 -9.22 3.22
C ALA A 13 -29.84 -10.23 3.92
N GLU A 14 -28.52 -9.99 3.89
CA GLU A 14 -27.55 -10.90 4.53
C GLU A 14 -27.42 -10.72 6.04
N ILE A 15 -27.42 -9.48 6.55
CA ILE A 15 -27.28 -9.23 8.00
C ILE A 15 -28.63 -9.28 8.75
N GLY A 16 -29.74 -9.21 8.02
CA GLY A 16 -31.10 -9.14 8.56
C GLY A 16 -31.57 -7.72 8.90
N ASP A 17 -32.89 -7.52 8.81
CA ASP A 17 -33.51 -6.19 8.99
C ASP A 17 -33.26 -5.58 10.38
N GLU A 18 -33.32 -6.37 11.44
CA GLU A 18 -33.07 -5.90 12.80
C GLU A 18 -31.63 -5.40 12.98
N GLU A 19 -30.64 -6.07 12.39
CA GLU A 19 -29.24 -5.65 12.47
C GLU A 19 -28.97 -4.43 11.60
N ALA A 20 -29.58 -4.36 10.41
CA ALA A 20 -29.53 -3.18 9.55
C ALA A 20 -30.12 -1.94 10.24
N GLU A 21 -31.23 -2.10 10.97
CA GLU A 21 -31.83 -1.02 11.76
C GLU A 21 -30.92 -0.56 12.91
N ARG A 22 -30.28 -1.49 13.64
CA ARG A 22 -29.29 -1.16 14.67
C ARG A 22 -28.09 -0.40 14.12
N LEU A 23 -27.59 -0.78 12.94
CA LEU A 23 -26.50 -0.06 12.26
C LEU A 23 -26.91 1.35 11.88
N LEU A 24 -28.09 1.53 11.27
CA LEU A 24 -28.61 2.83 10.89
C LEU A 24 -28.91 3.73 12.11
N ALA A 25 -29.29 3.13 13.24
CA ALA A 25 -29.43 3.81 14.53
C ALA A 25 -28.08 4.20 15.16
N GLY A 26 -26.97 3.64 14.66
CA GLY A 26 -25.62 3.92 15.12
C GLY A 26 -25.18 3.10 16.33
N GLU A 27 -25.88 2.01 16.67
CA GLU A 27 -25.56 1.15 17.82
C GLU A 27 -24.33 0.28 17.56
N ASN A 28 -24.22 -0.27 16.33
CA ASN A 28 -23.12 -1.14 15.90
C ASN A 28 -22.23 -0.51 14.83
N ALA A 29 -22.41 0.79 14.55
CA ALA A 29 -21.62 1.50 13.55
C ALA A 29 -20.43 2.22 14.20
N PRO A 30 -19.21 2.06 13.68
CA PRO A 30 -18.03 2.72 14.22
C PRO A 30 -18.10 4.23 13.99
N GLY A 31 -17.58 5.00 14.94
CA GLY A 31 -17.38 6.44 14.77
C GLY A 31 -16.37 6.73 13.67
N SER A 32 -15.09 6.52 14.00
CA SER A 32 -14.01 6.49 13.03
C SER A 32 -13.81 5.09 12.43
N TYR A 33 -13.47 5.00 11.16
CA TYR A 33 -13.13 3.76 10.47
C TYR A 33 -12.00 3.98 9.47
N ASP A 34 -11.26 2.92 9.11
CA ASP A 34 -10.37 2.96 7.94
C ASP A 34 -11.12 2.47 6.71
N CYS A 35 -11.20 3.31 5.68
CA CYS A 35 -11.91 2.96 4.46
C CYS A 35 -11.34 1.68 3.84
N THR A 36 -12.15 0.62 3.69
CA THR A 36 -11.66 -0.66 3.14
C THR A 36 -11.10 -0.55 1.72
N SER A 37 -11.53 0.48 0.96
CA SER A 37 -11.06 0.75 -0.40
C SER A 37 -9.75 1.56 -0.44
N CYS A 38 -9.71 2.75 0.19
CA CYS A 38 -8.56 3.67 0.07
C CYS A 38 -7.65 3.71 1.32
N ARG A 39 -8.01 3.00 2.39
CA ARG A 39 -7.32 2.95 3.70
C ARG A 39 -7.11 4.30 4.38
N THR A 40 -7.79 5.35 3.92
CA THR A 40 -7.81 6.65 4.61
C THR A 40 -8.84 6.61 5.74
N PRO A 41 -8.55 7.23 6.89
CA PRO A 41 -9.52 7.37 7.97
C PRO A 41 -10.77 8.12 7.50
N GLY A 42 -11.94 7.64 7.90
CA GLY A 42 -13.22 8.29 7.71
C GLY A 42 -14.02 8.33 9.01
N ASP A 43 -15.06 9.15 9.05
CA ASP A 43 -15.94 9.31 10.22
C ASP A 43 -17.42 9.30 9.82
N SER A 44 -18.15 8.25 10.23
CA SER A 44 -19.56 8.03 9.86
C SER A 44 -20.52 9.04 10.49
N GLU A 45 -20.05 9.86 11.44
CA GLU A 45 -20.76 11.01 12.00
C GLU A 45 -20.63 12.27 11.13
N GLN A 46 -19.58 12.35 10.31
CA GLN A 46 -19.23 13.57 9.55
C GLN A 46 -19.39 13.41 8.04
N GLU A 47 -19.31 12.18 7.52
CA GLU A 47 -19.35 11.92 6.07
C GLU A 47 -20.22 10.72 5.70
N ARG A 48 -20.59 10.64 4.41
CA ARG A 48 -21.35 9.50 3.89
C ARG A 48 -20.47 8.26 3.80
N THR A 49 -20.91 7.20 4.45
CA THR A 49 -20.17 5.94 4.57
C THR A 49 -21.01 4.80 4.00
N SER A 50 -20.42 3.98 3.14
CA SER A 50 -21.03 2.76 2.62
C SER A 50 -20.65 1.55 3.46
N THR A 51 -21.63 0.67 3.72
CA THR A 51 -21.38 -0.64 4.34
C THR A 51 -20.98 -1.68 3.30
N VAL A 52 -19.93 -2.43 3.57
CA VAL A 52 -19.44 -3.49 2.70
C VAL A 52 -19.39 -4.78 3.47
N LEU A 53 -20.17 -5.76 3.05
CA LEU A 53 -20.21 -7.07 3.69
C LEU A 53 -19.35 -8.05 2.89
N PHE A 54 -18.25 -8.51 3.48
CA PHE A 54 -17.44 -9.58 2.90
C PHE A 54 -17.98 -10.92 3.36
N VAL A 55 -18.40 -11.77 2.43
CA VAL A 55 -18.99 -13.09 2.73
C VAL A 55 -18.08 -14.18 2.17
N GLY A 56 -17.75 -15.14 3.03
CA GLY A 56 -16.98 -16.34 2.73
C GLY A 56 -17.85 -17.57 2.88
N GLU A 57 -17.22 -18.73 2.96
CA GLU A 57 -17.97 -19.99 3.09
C GLU A 57 -18.54 -20.15 4.50
N GLU A 58 -17.82 -19.67 5.52
CA GLU A 58 -18.23 -19.80 6.92
C GLU A 58 -18.28 -18.46 7.67
N THR A 59 -17.62 -17.42 7.14
CA THR A 59 -17.47 -16.12 7.82
C THR A 59 -18.07 -14.97 7.03
N ALA A 60 -18.65 -14.00 7.75
CA ALA A 60 -19.09 -12.73 7.19
C ALA A 60 -18.54 -11.57 8.03
N VAL A 61 -17.97 -10.57 7.36
CA VAL A 61 -17.36 -9.39 8.01
C VAL A 61 -17.95 -8.12 7.44
N LEU A 62 -18.49 -7.30 8.34
CA LEU A 62 -18.97 -5.96 8.00
C LEU A 62 -17.82 -4.96 8.10
N ALA A 63 -17.61 -4.21 7.02
CA ALA A 63 -16.62 -3.14 6.94
C ALA A 63 -17.23 -1.86 6.37
N PHE A 64 -16.46 -0.77 6.42
CA PHE A 64 -16.92 0.57 6.06
C PHE A 64 -15.99 1.21 5.02
N ALA A 65 -16.58 2.02 4.14
CA ALA A 65 -15.86 2.79 3.13
C ALA A 65 -16.48 4.16 2.95
N HIS A 66 -15.72 5.12 2.42
CA HIS A 66 -16.33 6.35 1.90
C HIS A 66 -17.32 5.98 0.79
N ALA A 67 -18.50 6.60 0.81
CA ALA A 67 -19.51 6.39 -0.23
C ALA A 67 -19.02 6.80 -1.64
N SER A 68 -17.98 7.65 -1.72
CA SER A 68 -17.33 8.02 -2.98
C SER A 68 -16.29 7.01 -3.47
N CYS A 69 -15.81 6.10 -2.60
CA CYS A 69 -14.82 5.10 -2.97
C CYS A 69 -15.49 3.86 -3.55
N ILE A 70 -16.48 3.32 -2.84
CA ILE A 70 -17.24 2.14 -3.26
C ILE A 70 -18.68 2.22 -2.72
N PRO A 71 -19.68 1.73 -3.46
CA PRO A 71 -21.06 1.68 -2.99
C PRO A 71 -21.25 0.58 -1.95
N SER A 72 -22.36 0.64 -1.20
CA SER A 72 -22.76 -0.43 -0.30
C SER A 72 -23.04 -1.71 -1.08
N GLN A 73 -22.41 -2.81 -0.69
CA GLN A 73 -22.50 -4.07 -1.45
C GLN A 73 -22.05 -5.28 -0.62
N VAL A 74 -22.43 -6.46 -1.11
CA VAL A 74 -21.90 -7.75 -0.64
C VAL A 74 -20.78 -8.19 -1.58
N VAL A 75 -19.63 -8.55 -1.03
CA VAL A 75 -18.47 -9.04 -1.78
C VAL A 75 -18.17 -10.47 -1.37
N GLN A 76 -18.27 -11.39 -2.33
CA GLN A 76 -17.89 -12.79 -2.15
C GLN A 76 -16.37 -12.92 -2.20
N VAL A 77 -15.75 -13.46 -1.15
CA VAL A 77 -14.29 -13.67 -1.12
C VAL A 77 -13.97 -15.07 -0.60
N ALA A 78 -12.82 -15.60 -1.01
CA ALA A 78 -12.38 -16.91 -0.52
C ALA A 78 -12.13 -16.85 1.00
N GLU A 79 -12.50 -17.91 1.73
CA GLU A 79 -12.41 -17.98 3.19
C GLU A 79 -11.00 -17.64 3.71
N GLU A 80 -9.96 -18.08 2.99
CA GLU A 80 -8.56 -17.82 3.30
C GLU A 80 -8.19 -16.32 3.27
N GLN A 81 -8.86 -15.54 2.42
CA GLN A 81 -8.68 -14.08 2.32
C GLN A 81 -9.47 -13.36 3.41
N LEU A 82 -10.64 -13.89 3.77
CA LEU A 82 -11.51 -13.35 4.81
C LEU A 82 -10.89 -13.46 6.20
N GLN A 83 -10.30 -14.59 6.54
CA GLN A 83 -9.62 -14.78 7.83
C GLN A 83 -8.43 -13.83 8.03
N GLY A 84 -7.75 -13.45 6.95
CA GLY A 84 -6.71 -12.41 6.97
C GLY A 84 -7.29 -11.01 7.26
N ALA A 85 -8.46 -10.70 6.71
CA ALA A 85 -9.14 -9.42 6.93
C ALA A 85 -9.78 -9.34 8.34
N VAL A 86 -10.40 -10.41 8.83
CA VAL A 86 -10.98 -10.49 10.20
C VAL A 86 -9.95 -10.10 11.25
N ARG A 87 -8.72 -10.64 11.16
CA ARG A 87 -7.62 -10.34 12.10
C ARG A 87 -7.20 -8.88 12.11
N SER A 88 -7.38 -8.18 10.99
CA SER A 88 -7.07 -6.75 10.90
C SER A 88 -8.21 -5.84 11.36
N ILE A 89 -9.43 -6.36 11.48
CA ILE A 89 -10.65 -5.58 11.76
C ILE A 89 -11.12 -5.75 13.22
N THR A 90 -10.92 -6.92 13.85
CA THR A 90 -11.47 -7.19 15.19
C THR A 90 -10.77 -6.50 16.36
N GLY A 91 -9.61 -5.86 16.16
CA GLY A 91 -9.03 -4.95 17.16
C GLY A 91 -8.95 -5.49 18.59
N GLU A 92 -8.84 -6.82 18.78
CA GLU A 92 -8.43 -7.36 20.07
C GLU A 92 -6.96 -7.01 20.22
N ASP A 93 -6.66 -5.98 21.02
CA ASP A 93 -5.36 -5.81 21.63
C ASP A 93 -5.13 -6.98 22.59
N PRO A 94 -4.23 -7.95 22.34
CA PRO A 94 -3.51 -8.54 23.43
C PRO A 94 -2.41 -7.56 23.78
N ALA A 95 -2.50 -6.99 24.97
CA ALA A 95 -1.32 -6.53 25.68
C ALA A 95 -0.20 -7.58 25.49
N ALA A 96 0.86 -7.17 24.78
CA ALA A 96 2.19 -7.76 24.72
C ALA A 96 2.28 -9.27 25.04
N VAL A 97 2.07 -10.13 24.05
CA VAL A 97 2.62 -11.50 24.05
C VAL A 97 2.96 -12.00 22.64
N GLY A 98 4.26 -12.01 22.31
CA GLY A 98 4.87 -13.04 21.45
C GLY A 98 4.53 -13.03 19.96
N GLY A 99 5.25 -12.21 19.18
CA GLY A 99 5.06 -12.01 17.75
C GLY A 99 5.25 -13.25 16.85
N SER A 100 4.30 -13.40 15.93
CA SER A 100 4.59 -13.68 14.53
C SER A 100 4.94 -12.36 13.83
N PRO A 101 5.96 -12.28 12.95
CA PRO A 101 6.34 -11.03 12.32
C PRO A 101 5.19 -10.54 11.42
N GLU A 102 4.53 -9.44 11.82
CA GLU A 102 3.62 -8.72 10.92
C GLU A 102 4.41 -8.30 9.69
N GLN A 103 3.94 -8.73 8.52
CA GLN A 103 4.55 -8.36 7.26
C GLN A 103 4.32 -6.86 7.04
N ALA A 104 5.40 -6.09 6.95
CA ALA A 104 5.37 -4.67 6.66
C ALA A 104 4.52 -4.38 5.41
N VAL A 105 3.50 -3.53 5.54
CA VAL A 105 2.70 -3.08 4.40
C VAL A 105 3.38 -1.86 3.78
N LEU A 106 3.79 -1.99 2.52
CA LEU A 106 4.45 -0.93 1.75
C LEU A 106 3.47 -0.28 0.76
N GLY A 107 3.36 1.04 0.84
CA GLY A 107 2.71 1.86 -0.18
C GLY A 107 3.66 2.14 -1.34
N ILE A 108 3.12 2.15 -2.56
CA ILE A 108 3.84 2.54 -3.77
C ILE A 108 3.11 3.66 -4.48
N THR A 109 3.84 4.73 -4.78
CA THR A 109 3.42 5.81 -5.68
C THR A 109 4.23 5.72 -6.97
N SER A 110 3.56 5.76 -8.13
CA SER A 110 4.23 5.82 -9.44
C SER A 110 4.24 7.24 -9.99
N GLY A 111 5.34 7.66 -10.59
CA GLY A 111 5.49 9.01 -11.17
C GLY A 111 6.70 9.11 -12.09
N LEU A 112 6.83 10.22 -12.81
CA LEU A 112 8.03 10.52 -13.59
C LEU A 112 8.96 11.44 -12.80
N VAL A 113 10.27 11.24 -12.94
CA VAL A 113 11.30 12.10 -12.36
C VAL A 113 12.25 12.56 -13.47
N LEU A 114 12.51 13.86 -13.52
CA LEU A 114 13.44 14.46 -14.48
C LEU A 114 14.89 14.36 -13.97
N ILE A 115 15.75 13.63 -14.65
CA ILE A 115 17.17 13.48 -14.30
C ILE A 115 17.99 13.78 -15.55
N GLU A 116 18.97 14.69 -15.45
CA GLU A 116 19.82 15.09 -16.57
C GLU A 116 19.06 15.53 -17.85
N GLY A 117 17.81 16.01 -17.70
CA GLY A 117 16.94 16.43 -18.80
C GLY A 117 16.08 15.33 -19.42
N ASP A 118 16.22 14.08 -18.95
CA ASP A 118 15.41 12.94 -19.37
C ASP A 118 14.35 12.58 -18.31
N LEU A 119 13.16 12.18 -18.77
CA LEU A 119 12.10 11.67 -17.90
C LEU A 119 12.33 10.18 -17.63
N HIS A 120 12.45 9.83 -16.35
CA HIS A 120 12.61 8.47 -15.88
C HIS A 120 11.36 7.99 -15.14
N PRO A 121 10.91 6.74 -15.38
CA PRO A 121 9.84 6.15 -14.59
C PRO A 121 10.36 5.87 -13.19
N ALA A 122 9.60 6.33 -12.19
CA ALA A 122 9.94 6.16 -10.79
C ALA A 122 8.81 5.46 -10.02
N LEU A 123 9.20 4.68 -9.03
CA LEU A 123 8.37 4.21 -7.94
C LEU A 123 8.90 4.82 -6.64
N VAL A 124 8.01 5.37 -5.84
CA VAL A 124 8.31 5.82 -4.48
C VAL A 124 7.65 4.87 -3.50
N VAL A 125 8.47 4.28 -2.64
CA VAL A 125 8.06 3.28 -1.65
C VAL A 125 8.09 3.92 -0.27
N GLU A 126 6.96 3.86 0.42
CA GLU A 126 6.82 4.34 1.79
C GLU A 126 6.06 3.30 2.60
N PRO A 127 6.57 2.84 3.76
CA PRO A 127 5.83 1.93 4.59
C PRO A 127 4.63 2.64 5.23
N THR A 128 3.57 1.90 5.52
CA THR A 128 2.37 2.44 6.18
C THR A 128 2.55 2.66 7.69
N GLY A 129 3.63 2.12 8.26
CA GLY A 129 4.05 2.31 9.64
C GLY A 129 5.56 2.15 9.79
N PRO A 130 6.13 2.45 10.97
CA PRO A 130 7.56 2.24 11.24
C PRO A 130 7.94 0.76 11.05
N ILE A 131 9.12 0.49 10.48
CA ILE A 131 9.58 -0.89 10.25
C ILE A 131 10.61 -1.27 11.29
N ALA A 132 10.37 -2.35 12.03
CA ALA A 132 11.36 -2.95 12.92
C ALA A 132 12.00 -4.19 12.28
N ARG A 133 13.20 -4.56 12.72
CA ARG A 133 13.83 -5.82 12.30
C ARG A 133 13.05 -7.01 12.85
N ALA A 134 12.86 -8.04 12.03
CA ALA A 134 12.22 -9.27 12.46
C ALA A 134 12.93 -9.87 13.68
N GLY A 135 12.18 -10.13 14.76
CA GLY A 135 12.72 -10.64 16.03
C GLY A 135 13.34 -9.58 16.96
N SER A 136 13.33 -8.30 16.57
CA SER A 136 13.70 -7.21 17.46
C SER A 136 12.48 -6.67 18.22
N GLY A 137 12.64 -6.33 19.51
CA GLY A 137 11.64 -5.59 20.28
C GLY A 137 11.85 -4.06 20.22
N GLY A 138 12.63 -3.59 19.25
CA GLY A 138 12.98 -2.18 19.12
C GLY A 138 11.81 -1.35 18.57
N SER A 139 11.66 -0.13 19.07
CA SER A 139 10.69 0.86 18.58
C SER A 139 11.27 1.81 17.51
N THR A 140 12.52 1.59 17.10
CA THR A 140 13.21 2.45 16.13
C THR A 140 12.89 1.99 14.71
N ASP A 141 12.55 2.92 13.84
CA ASP A 141 12.34 2.65 12.42
C ASP A 141 13.67 2.29 11.73
N GLU A 142 13.82 1.03 11.36
CA GLU A 142 14.95 0.42 10.67
C GLU A 142 14.75 0.32 9.15
N PHE A 143 13.70 0.93 8.57
CA PHE A 143 13.41 0.81 7.15
C PHE A 143 14.60 1.15 6.23
N LEU A 144 15.23 2.31 6.43
CA LEU A 144 16.38 2.73 5.61
C LEU A 144 17.62 1.87 5.83
N PRO A 145 18.07 1.60 7.07
CA PRO A 145 19.17 0.66 7.31
C PRO A 145 18.98 -0.69 6.61
N LEU A 146 17.77 -1.29 6.69
CA LEU A 146 17.47 -2.56 6.05
C LEU A 146 17.59 -2.49 4.52
N LEU A 147 17.15 -1.39 3.89
CA LEU A 147 17.31 -1.21 2.45
C LEU A 147 18.76 -0.99 2.03
N ILE A 148 19.55 -0.28 2.85
CA ILE A 148 20.98 -0.09 2.60
C ILE A 148 21.72 -1.43 2.68
N GLU A 149 21.36 -2.30 3.63
CA GLU A 149 21.88 -3.67 3.71
C GLU A 149 21.56 -4.50 2.44
N GLN A 150 20.43 -4.22 1.78
CA GLN A 150 20.04 -4.83 0.50
C GLN A 150 20.69 -4.17 -0.72
N GLY A 151 21.47 -3.11 -0.54
CA GLY A 151 22.24 -2.44 -1.59
C GLY A 151 21.60 -1.17 -2.17
N PHE A 152 20.50 -0.67 -1.62
CA PHE A 152 20.02 0.67 -1.95
C PHE A 152 21.04 1.72 -1.49
N ALA A 153 21.21 2.79 -2.26
CA ALA A 153 22.17 3.83 -1.97
C ALA A 153 21.48 5.08 -1.39
N PRO A 154 22.03 5.73 -0.36
CA PRO A 154 21.56 7.05 0.08
C PRO A 154 21.58 8.06 -1.06
N VAL A 155 20.50 8.82 -1.19
CA VAL A 155 20.38 9.88 -2.21
C VAL A 155 20.87 11.19 -1.63
N THR A 156 21.93 11.73 -2.20
CA THR A 156 22.46 13.06 -1.86
C THR A 156 22.21 14.10 -2.95
N ASP A 157 21.88 13.66 -4.16
CA ASP A 157 21.60 14.49 -5.32
C ASP A 157 20.53 13.82 -6.19
N MET A 158 19.35 14.45 -6.29
CA MET A 158 18.23 14.00 -7.11
C MET A 158 18.48 14.17 -8.62
N GLY A 159 19.51 14.94 -9.00
CA GLY A 159 19.94 15.10 -10.39
C GLY A 159 20.82 13.98 -10.91
N ARG A 160 21.13 12.96 -10.10
CA ARG A 160 22.02 11.85 -10.47
C ARG A 160 21.28 10.52 -10.54
N LEU A 161 21.56 9.73 -11.58
CA LEU A 161 21.01 8.38 -11.70
C LEU A 161 21.54 7.42 -10.62
N PRO A 162 20.67 6.68 -9.91
CA PRO A 162 21.07 5.59 -9.02
C PRO A 162 21.74 4.43 -9.77
N ALA A 163 22.59 3.69 -9.06
CA ALA A 163 23.21 2.47 -9.58
C ALA A 163 22.17 1.36 -9.82
N VAL A 164 22.45 0.44 -10.75
CA VAL A 164 21.64 -0.79 -10.91
C VAL A 164 21.77 -1.62 -9.65
N LEU A 165 20.66 -2.09 -9.10
CA LEU A 165 20.66 -3.05 -8.00
C LEU A 165 20.54 -4.49 -8.54
N PRO A 166 21.57 -5.34 -8.42
CA PRO A 166 21.57 -6.68 -9.01
C PRO A 166 20.49 -7.59 -8.42
N GLY A 167 19.83 -8.36 -9.28
CA GLY A 167 18.84 -9.38 -8.89
C GLY A 167 17.48 -8.84 -8.43
N TRP A 168 17.34 -7.52 -8.32
CA TRP A 168 16.05 -6.85 -8.15
C TRP A 168 15.43 -6.55 -9.51
N SER A 169 14.10 -6.48 -9.59
CA SER A 169 13.39 -6.06 -10.79
C SER A 169 12.00 -5.51 -10.50
N VAL A 170 11.47 -4.72 -11.43
CA VAL A 170 10.07 -4.26 -11.40
C VAL A 170 9.28 -5.06 -12.42
N LEU A 171 8.23 -5.75 -11.97
CA LEU A 171 7.35 -6.53 -12.83
C LEU A 171 6.24 -5.65 -13.40
N LEU A 172 6.32 -5.40 -14.71
CA LEU A 172 5.31 -4.74 -15.50
C LEU A 172 4.82 -5.73 -16.56
N ALA A 173 3.54 -6.11 -16.51
CA ALA A 173 2.95 -7.04 -17.45
C ALA A 173 1.60 -6.49 -17.93
N MET A 174 1.34 -6.63 -19.24
CA MET A 174 0.14 -6.08 -19.89
C MET A 174 -0.02 -4.56 -19.65
N GLY A 175 1.09 -3.84 -19.49
CA GLY A 175 1.10 -2.39 -19.25
C GLY A 175 0.64 -1.97 -17.86
N GLN A 176 0.51 -2.90 -16.91
CA GLN A 176 0.20 -2.66 -15.50
C GLN A 176 1.37 -3.06 -14.61
N LEU A 177 1.51 -2.41 -13.46
CA LEU A 177 2.52 -2.69 -12.44
C LEU A 177 2.00 -3.79 -11.49
N HIS A 178 2.76 -4.87 -11.35
CA HIS A 178 2.37 -6.04 -10.54
C HIS A 178 3.18 -6.17 -9.26
N ALA A 179 4.51 -6.03 -9.34
CA ALA A 179 5.38 -6.33 -8.22
C ALA A 179 6.75 -5.63 -8.30
N VAL A 180 7.41 -5.52 -7.16
CA VAL A 180 8.85 -5.32 -7.05
C VAL A 180 9.44 -6.62 -6.53
N LEU A 181 10.33 -7.22 -7.31
CA LEU A 181 10.93 -8.51 -7.05
C LEU A 181 12.32 -8.30 -6.46
N GLN A 182 12.65 -9.11 -5.45
CA GLN A 182 13.98 -9.18 -4.84
C GLN A 182 14.62 -10.55 -5.15
N PRO A 183 15.97 -10.66 -5.02
CA PRO A 183 16.65 -11.93 -5.08
C PRO A 183 16.11 -12.92 -4.03
N GLY A 184 15.93 -14.19 -4.40
CA GLY A 184 15.59 -15.24 -3.46
C GLY A 184 16.71 -15.48 -2.43
N THR A 185 16.34 -15.79 -1.19
CA THR A 185 17.26 -15.97 -0.06
C THR A 185 17.81 -17.39 0.09
N GLY A 186 17.28 -18.37 -0.63
CA GLY A 186 17.80 -19.73 -0.71
C GLY A 186 18.34 -20.00 -2.12
N GLY A 187 19.47 -20.67 -2.25
CA GLY A 187 20.28 -20.86 -3.47
C GLY A 187 19.62 -21.49 -4.72
N GLY A 188 18.30 -21.46 -4.84
CA GLY A 188 17.57 -21.57 -6.10
C GLY A 188 17.49 -20.22 -6.83
N SER A 189 17.42 -20.28 -8.15
CA SER A 189 17.48 -19.14 -9.09
C SER A 189 16.23 -18.24 -9.11
N GLY A 190 15.35 -18.33 -8.11
CA GLY A 190 14.04 -17.68 -8.11
C GLY A 190 14.07 -16.29 -7.48
N SER A 191 13.40 -15.32 -8.09
CA SER A 191 13.04 -14.07 -7.44
C SER A 191 11.77 -14.24 -6.60
N VAL A 192 11.63 -13.44 -5.55
CA VAL A 192 10.43 -13.40 -4.70
C VAL A 192 9.88 -11.97 -4.65
N SER A 193 8.57 -11.82 -4.47
CA SER A 193 7.96 -10.50 -4.33
C SER A 193 8.43 -9.84 -3.03
N TRP A 194 9.14 -8.71 -3.14
CA TRP A 194 9.38 -7.81 -2.02
C TRP A 194 8.13 -6.95 -1.75
N TRP A 195 7.48 -6.53 -2.83
CA TRP A 195 6.16 -5.92 -2.83
C TRP A 195 5.33 -6.49 -3.97
N GLN A 196 4.03 -6.66 -3.74
CA GLN A 196 3.08 -7.09 -4.76
C GLN A 196 1.78 -6.31 -4.64
N ALA A 197 1.28 -5.83 -5.77
CA ALA A 197 -0.01 -5.19 -5.84
C ALA A 197 -1.12 -6.22 -5.60
N HIS A 198 -2.10 -5.89 -4.76
CA HIS A 198 -3.29 -6.73 -4.59
C HIS A 198 -4.09 -6.84 -5.91
N GLN A 199 -4.10 -5.75 -6.69
CA GLN A 199 -4.59 -5.68 -8.06
C GLN A 199 -3.55 -4.93 -8.91
N PRO A 200 -3.27 -5.36 -10.16
CA PRO A 200 -2.27 -4.71 -10.99
C PRO A 200 -2.56 -3.22 -11.20
N LEU A 201 -1.60 -2.37 -10.82
CA LEU A 201 -1.78 -0.91 -10.83
C LEU A 201 -1.65 -0.36 -12.24
N GLN A 202 -2.59 0.49 -12.63
CA GLN A 202 -2.48 1.26 -13.87
C GLN A 202 -1.42 2.35 -13.69
N VAL A 203 -0.54 2.47 -14.69
CA VAL A 203 0.47 3.53 -14.77
C VAL A 203 0.12 4.46 -15.92
N THR A 204 0.56 5.72 -15.85
CA THR A 204 0.33 6.68 -16.92
C THR A 204 1.04 6.24 -18.21
N GLU A 205 0.54 6.70 -19.35
CA GLU A 205 1.16 6.40 -20.65
C GLU A 205 2.61 6.90 -20.71
N GLY A 206 2.88 8.10 -20.18
CA GLY A 206 4.22 8.67 -20.09
C GLY A 206 5.18 7.80 -19.25
N TRP A 207 4.71 7.30 -18.10
CA TRP A 207 5.48 6.37 -17.27
C TRP A 207 5.81 5.10 -18.03
N ARG A 208 4.82 4.48 -18.68
CA ARG A 208 4.99 3.24 -19.46
C ARG A 208 5.92 3.44 -20.65
N ALA A 209 5.81 4.55 -21.36
CA ALA A 209 6.71 4.89 -22.46
C ALA A 209 8.16 5.03 -21.98
N ALA A 210 8.39 5.72 -20.85
CA ALA A 210 9.71 5.88 -20.27
C ALA A 210 10.30 4.54 -19.78
N ALA A 211 9.48 3.66 -19.18
CA ALA A 211 9.88 2.32 -18.75
C ALA A 211 10.27 1.43 -19.94
N ASN A 212 9.46 1.43 -21.00
CA ASN A 212 9.76 0.65 -22.21
C ASN A 212 11.01 1.18 -22.94
N LYS A 213 11.23 2.50 -22.95
CA LYS A 213 12.42 3.12 -23.57
C LYS A 213 13.70 2.78 -22.80
N SER A 214 13.68 2.90 -21.47
CA SER A 214 14.87 2.77 -20.64
C SER A 214 15.14 1.34 -20.15
N GLN A 215 14.12 0.46 -20.21
CA GLN A 215 14.12 -0.88 -19.63
C GLN A 215 14.47 -0.90 -18.14
N ARG A 216 14.28 0.22 -17.46
CA ARG A 216 14.68 0.45 -16.07
C ARG A 216 13.66 1.33 -15.37
N VAL A 217 13.49 1.09 -14.06
CA VAL A 217 12.64 1.89 -13.18
C VAL A 217 13.48 2.35 -12.00
N LEU A 218 13.38 3.63 -11.66
CA LEU A 218 14.03 4.18 -10.47
C LEU A 218 13.13 3.91 -9.26
N VAL A 219 13.67 3.28 -8.23
CA VAL A 219 12.94 3.01 -7.00
C VAL A 219 13.54 3.86 -5.90
N PHE A 220 12.76 4.79 -5.39
CA PHE A 220 13.08 5.62 -4.24
C PHE A 220 12.33 5.09 -3.03
N ALA A 221 12.96 5.11 -1.85
CA ALA A 221 12.33 4.66 -0.62
C ALA A 221 12.61 5.61 0.53
N ALA A 222 11.59 5.91 1.31
CA ALA A 222 11.65 6.78 2.47
C ALA A 222 10.81 6.19 3.63
N PRO A 223 11.12 6.53 4.89
CA PRO A 223 10.33 6.13 6.05
C PRO A 223 8.89 6.67 6.01
N VAL A 224 8.02 6.06 6.82
CA VAL A 224 6.61 6.46 6.93
C VAL A 224 6.46 7.97 7.17
N GLY A 225 5.54 8.60 6.44
CA GLY A 225 5.19 10.01 6.59
C GLY A 225 6.19 11.00 5.99
N MET A 226 7.21 10.54 5.25
CA MET A 226 8.22 11.44 4.66
C MET A 226 7.82 12.02 3.32
N ILE A 227 7.21 11.23 2.44
CA ILE A 227 6.80 11.64 1.10
C ILE A 227 5.28 11.79 1.04
N GLY A 228 4.53 10.79 1.52
CA GLY A 228 3.07 10.74 1.40
C GLY A 228 2.57 10.68 -0.04
N GLN A 229 1.27 10.89 -0.24
CA GLN A 229 0.68 10.96 -1.57
C GLN A 229 0.93 12.32 -2.21
N GLN A 230 1.39 12.30 -3.47
CA GLN A 230 1.72 13.51 -4.21
C GLN A 230 0.82 13.62 -5.45
N PRO A 231 -0.02 14.65 -5.56
CA PRO A 231 -1.01 14.75 -6.65
C PRO A 231 -0.39 15.19 -7.98
N ARG A 232 0.87 15.67 -7.97
CA ARG A 232 1.59 16.19 -9.13
C ARG A 232 3.06 15.80 -9.08
N GLU A 233 3.68 15.68 -10.26
CA GLU A 233 5.08 15.25 -10.41
C GLU A 233 6.09 16.28 -9.85
N ASP A 234 5.79 17.57 -9.94
CA ASP A 234 6.64 18.62 -9.36
C ASP A 234 6.63 18.59 -7.83
N LEU A 235 5.46 18.35 -7.21
CA LEU A 235 5.37 18.17 -5.77
C LEU A 235 6.05 16.89 -5.29
N LEU A 236 5.96 15.81 -6.08
CA LEU A 236 6.71 14.59 -5.84
C LEU A 236 8.22 14.84 -5.86
N ARG A 237 8.69 15.59 -6.86
CA ARG A 237 10.10 15.98 -6.96
C ARG A 237 10.56 16.77 -5.75
N ASP A 238 9.81 17.79 -5.33
CA ASP A 238 10.13 18.60 -4.15
C ASP A 238 10.17 17.77 -2.86
N ALA A 239 9.24 16.81 -2.71
CA ALA A 239 9.21 15.92 -1.55
C ALA A 239 10.44 15.00 -1.51
N LEU A 240 10.84 14.43 -2.65
CA LEU A 240 12.06 13.62 -2.76
C LEU A 240 13.32 14.45 -2.47
N GLU A 241 13.41 15.68 -2.98
CA GLU A 241 14.54 16.57 -2.68
C GLU A 241 14.63 16.91 -1.18
N LYS A 242 13.49 17.18 -0.53
CA LYS A 242 13.45 17.39 0.93
C LYS A 242 13.88 16.13 1.69
N ALA A 243 13.40 14.95 1.30
CA ALA A 243 13.80 13.70 1.96
C ALA A 243 15.30 13.41 1.78
N ALA A 244 15.84 13.63 0.58
CA ALA A 244 17.27 13.50 0.28
C ALA A 244 18.13 14.46 1.11
N ALA A 245 17.73 15.75 1.18
CA ALA A 245 18.44 16.76 1.96
C ALA A 245 18.49 16.42 3.47
N ASN A 246 17.49 15.71 3.98
CA ASN A 246 17.44 15.24 5.37
C ASN A 246 18.11 13.87 5.59
N GLY A 247 18.72 13.28 4.56
CA GLY A 247 19.30 11.94 4.64
C GLY A 247 18.26 10.84 4.86
N ARG A 248 17.01 11.08 4.47
CA ARG A 248 15.86 10.17 4.66
C ARG A 248 15.38 9.53 3.35
N LEU A 249 16.25 9.48 2.35
CA LEU A 249 15.95 8.90 1.04
C LEU A 249 17.07 7.95 0.59
N VAL A 250 16.68 6.76 0.16
CA VAL A 250 17.56 5.82 -0.55
C VAL A 250 16.97 5.50 -1.93
N ALA A 251 17.82 5.11 -2.87
CA ALA A 251 17.38 4.76 -4.21
C ALA A 251 18.20 3.64 -4.84
N ALA A 252 17.58 3.01 -5.82
CA ALA A 252 18.20 2.05 -6.73
C ALA A 252 17.54 2.14 -8.10
N ALA A 253 18.26 1.73 -9.14
CA ALA A 253 17.67 1.49 -10.44
C ALA A 253 17.46 -0.01 -10.63
N MET A 254 16.25 -0.41 -11.01
CA MET A 254 15.88 -1.81 -11.21
C MET A 254 15.54 -2.08 -12.67
N PRO A 255 15.99 -3.20 -13.25
CA PRO A 255 15.55 -3.63 -14.58
C PRO A 255 14.04 -3.93 -14.59
N LEU A 256 13.42 -3.71 -15.74
CA LEU A 256 12.04 -4.11 -16.00
C LEU A 256 11.96 -5.62 -16.28
N ALA A 257 10.94 -6.28 -15.76
CA ALA A 257 10.60 -7.67 -16.05
C ALA A 257 9.15 -7.75 -16.56
N GLY A 258 8.84 -8.73 -17.42
CA GLY A 258 7.46 -9.05 -17.83
C GLY A 258 6.91 -8.32 -19.05
N THR A 259 7.77 -7.69 -19.86
CA THR A 259 7.39 -6.98 -21.09
C THR A 259 7.01 -7.91 -22.24
#